data_AF-A0A960UHA2-F1
#
_entry.id   AF-A0A960UHA2-F1
#
_cell.length_a   1.000
_cell.length_b   1.000
_cell.length_c   1.000
_cell.angle_alpha   90.00
_cell.angle_beta   90.00
_cell.angle_gamma   90.00
#
_symmetry.space_group_name_H-M   'P 1'
#
loop_
_entity.id
_entity.type
_entity.pdbx_description
1 polymer ?
#
loop_
_entity_poly.entity_id
_entity_poly.type
_entity_poly.pdbx_seq_one_letter_code
_entity_poly.pdbx_strand_id
1 'polypeptide(L)'
;GGDLPRTLTPALRRKILARDGHRCQGPGCTSTRFLEVHHRKPRANGGTNDPSNLITLCSACHQLHHARGLAQAAMGAPAARGSP
;
A
#
# COMPACT_ATOMS: atom_id res chain seq x y z
N GLY A 1 -11.98 20.75 -14.44
CA GLY A 1 -11.76 19.31 -14.18
C GLY A 1 -10.29 19.09 -14.02
N GLY A 2 -9.80 18.92 -12.79
CA GLY A 2 -8.37 18.80 -12.51
C GLY A 2 -7.93 17.34 -12.59
N ASP A 3 -6.93 17.06 -13.42
CA ASP A 3 -6.21 15.80 -13.41
C ASP A 3 -5.41 15.71 -12.10
N LEU A 4 -5.96 14.99 -11.11
CA LEU A 4 -5.16 14.60 -9.94
C LEU A 4 -3.93 13.83 -10.44
N PRO A 5 -2.71 14.16 -9.96
CA PRO A 5 -1.49 13.64 -10.54
C PRO A 5 -1.52 12.12 -10.64
N ARG A 6 -1.36 11.64 -11.88
CA ARG A 6 -1.37 10.22 -12.24
C ARG A 6 -0.23 9.45 -11.59
N THR A 7 0.73 10.11 -10.96
CA THR A 7 1.92 9.48 -10.39
C THR A 7 2.05 9.86 -8.91
N LEU A 8 2.40 8.87 -8.06
CA LEU A 8 2.76 9.13 -6.67
C LEU A 8 4.03 9.98 -6.64
N THR A 9 4.01 11.10 -5.91
CA THR A 9 5.23 11.91 -5.78
C THR A 9 6.30 11.13 -5.00
N PRO A 10 7.60 11.36 -5.27
CA PRO A 10 8.67 10.72 -4.51
C PRO A 10 8.56 10.95 -3.00
N ALA A 11 8.11 12.14 -2.60
CA ALA A 11 7.89 12.50 -1.20
C ALA A 11 6.76 11.66 -0.56
N LEU A 12 5.63 11.53 -1.26
CA LEU A 12 4.52 10.70 -0.79
C LEU A 12 4.95 9.23 -0.70
N ARG A 13 5.66 8.72 -1.70
CA ARG A 13 6.21 7.36 -1.68
C ARG A 13 7.08 7.11 -0.45
N ARG A 14 8.04 8.01 -0.17
CA ARG A 14 8.90 7.91 1.03
C ARG A 14 8.09 7.94 2.33
N LYS A 15 7.08 8.82 2.42
CA LYS A 15 6.18 8.91 3.58
C LYS A 15 5.46 7.59 3.85
N ILE A 16 4.92 6.94 2.83
CA ILE A 16 4.21 5.66 2.97
C ILE A 16 5.17 4.53 3.36
N LEU A 17 6.35 4.46 2.72
CA LEU A 17 7.38 3.47 3.09
C LEU A 17 7.82 3.62 4.55
N ALA A 18 8.03 4.86 5.01
CA ALA A 18 8.40 5.14 6.40
C ALA A 18 7.29 4.74 7.39
N ARG A 19 6.03 5.10 7.10
CA ARG A 19 4.86 4.69 7.90
C ARG A 19 4.77 3.17 8.04
N ASP A 20 5.00 2.46 6.95
CA ASP A 20 4.91 1.00 6.88
C ASP A 20 6.21 0.29 7.37
N GLY A 21 7.16 1.05 7.91
CA GLY A 21 8.41 0.52 8.47
C GLY A 21 9.33 -0.15 7.44
N HIS A 22 9.29 0.31 6.18
CA HIS A 22 10.01 -0.30 5.05
C HIS A 22 9.79 -1.82 4.97
N ARG A 23 8.54 -2.24 5.18
CA ARG A 23 8.12 -3.65 5.16
C ARG A 23 6.80 -3.81 4.42
N CYS A 24 6.68 -4.93 3.71
CA CYS A 24 5.42 -5.38 3.12
C CYS A 24 4.33 -5.49 4.19
N GLN A 25 3.15 -4.96 3.88
CA GLN A 25 1.96 -5.02 4.74
C GLN A 25 0.99 -6.13 4.31
N GLY A 26 1.40 -6.99 3.37
CA GLY A 26 0.62 -8.18 3.00
C GLY A 26 0.47 -9.12 4.22
N PRO A 27 -0.71 -9.74 4.43
CA PRO A 27 -0.93 -10.63 5.56
C PRO A 27 0.14 -11.74 5.63
N GLY A 28 0.78 -11.89 6.79
CA GLY A 28 1.84 -12.88 7.02
C GLY A 28 3.17 -12.59 6.29
N CYS A 29 3.28 -11.52 5.52
CA CYS A 29 4.50 -11.18 4.80
C CYS A 29 5.44 -10.35 5.67
N THR A 30 6.73 -10.71 5.69
CA THR A 30 7.78 -9.99 6.43
C THR A 30 8.82 -9.36 5.50
N SER A 31 8.60 -9.41 4.18
CA SER A 31 9.56 -8.92 3.18
C SER A 31 9.86 -7.43 3.35
N THR A 32 11.14 -7.09 3.27
CA THR A 32 11.67 -5.71 3.30
C THR A 32 12.29 -5.31 1.95
N ARG A 33 12.18 -6.18 0.93
CA ARG A 33 12.77 -5.98 -0.40
C ARG A 33 11.69 -5.87 -1.47
N PHE A 34 12.05 -5.21 -2.57
CA PHE A 34 11.20 -5.03 -3.75
C PHE A 34 9.83 -4.42 -3.39
N LEU A 35 9.87 -3.33 -2.61
CA LEU A 35 8.69 -2.70 -2.03
C LEU A 35 8.11 -1.62 -2.95
N GLU A 36 6.81 -1.66 -3.15
CA GLU A 36 6.04 -0.74 -3.97
C GLU A 36 4.86 -0.19 -3.19
N VAL A 37 4.44 1.04 -3.52
CA VAL A 37 3.23 1.63 -2.92
C VAL A 37 2.05 1.34 -3.84
N HIS A 38 1.06 0.66 -3.30
CA HIS A 38 -0.14 0.20 -3.98
C HIS A 38 -1.38 0.96 -3.50
N HIS A 39 -2.34 1.18 -4.40
CA HIS A 39 -3.65 1.75 -4.07
C HIS A 39 -4.62 0.65 -3.63
N ARG A 40 -5.13 0.70 -2.39
CA ARG A 40 -6.11 -0.28 -1.85
C ARG A 40 -7.40 -0.27 -2.66
N LYS A 41 -7.95 0.93 -2.90
CA LYS A 41 -9.02 1.18 -3.86
C LYS A 41 -8.38 1.54 -5.19
N PRO A 42 -8.62 0.77 -6.27
CA PRO A 42 -8.09 1.09 -7.58
C PRO A 42 -8.53 2.48 -8.06
N ARG A 43 -7.66 3.17 -8.79
CA ARG A 43 -7.97 4.50 -9.33
C ARG A 43 -9.14 4.48 -10.31
N ALA A 44 -9.26 3.41 -11.10
CA ALA A 44 -10.41 3.20 -11.99
C ALA A 44 -11.75 3.23 -11.23
N ASN A 45 -11.74 2.89 -9.95
CA ASN A 45 -12.92 2.90 -9.09
C ASN A 45 -12.99 4.17 -8.21
N GLY A 46 -12.17 5.19 -8.46
CA GLY A 46 -12.12 6.44 -7.69
C GLY A 46 -11.15 6.43 -6.51
N GLY A 47 -10.15 5.55 -6.50
CA GLY A 47 -9.06 5.58 -5.52
C GLY A 47 -8.17 6.83 -5.67
N THR A 48 -7.88 7.48 -4.55
CA THR A 48 -7.03 8.70 -4.50
C THR A 48 -5.60 8.38 -4.06
N ASN A 49 -4.70 9.35 -4.17
CA ASN A 49 -3.36 9.29 -3.57
C ASN A 49 -3.37 9.64 -2.07
N ASP A 50 -4.53 9.63 -1.43
CA ASP A 50 -4.62 9.82 0.02
C ASP A 50 -3.82 8.72 0.73
N PRO A 51 -2.96 9.04 1.71
CA PRO A 51 -2.19 8.04 2.45
C PRO A 51 -3.01 6.86 3.00
N SER A 52 -4.27 7.08 3.39
CA SER A 52 -5.18 6.03 3.87
C SER A 52 -5.52 5.00 2.78
N ASN A 53 -5.52 5.42 1.51
CA ASN A 53 -5.73 4.54 0.36
C ASN A 53 -4.43 3.89 -0.15
N LEU A 54 -3.28 4.19 0.46
CA LEU A 54 -1.98 3.68 0.03
C LEU A 54 -1.42 2.65 1.00
N ILE A 55 -0.71 1.66 0.47
CA ILE A 55 -0.06 0.60 1.24
C ILE A 55 1.23 0.12 0.60
N THR A 56 2.22 -0.25 1.41
CA THR A 56 3.46 -0.87 0.94
C THR A 56 3.30 -2.38 0.77
N LEU A 57 3.56 -2.90 -0.43
CA LEU A 57 3.59 -4.34 -0.73
C LEU A 57 4.91 -4.72 -1.40
N CYS A 58 5.39 -5.95 -1.20
CA CYS A 58 6.44 -6.50 -2.06
C CYS A 58 5.85 -6.91 -3.42
N SER A 59 6.68 -7.04 -4.46
CA SER A 59 6.23 -7.41 -5.80
C SER A 59 5.35 -8.68 -5.83
N ALA A 60 5.66 -9.69 -5.02
CA ALA A 60 4.86 -10.91 -4.94
C ALA A 60 3.45 -10.66 -4.37
N CYS A 61 3.35 -9.95 -3.23
CA CYS A 61 2.06 -9.58 -2.66
C CYS A 61 1.29 -8.61 -3.56
N HIS A 62 1.99 -7.72 -4.26
CA HIS A 62 1.39 -6.79 -5.21
C HIS A 62 0.73 -7.54 -6.37
N GLN A 63 1.41 -8.52 -6.97
CA GLN A 63 0.82 -9.35 -8.01
C GLN A 63 -0.34 -10.20 -7.50
N LEU A 64 -0.24 -10.77 -6.30
CA LEU A 64 -1.36 -11.51 -5.69
C LEU A 64 -2.61 -10.63 -5.50
N HIS A 65 -2.42 -9.36 -5.14
CA HIS A 65 -3.51 -8.40 -4.99
C HIS A 65 -4.22 -8.12 -6.33
N HIS A 66 -3.47 -8.04 -7.44
CA HIS A 66 -4.05 -7.92 -8.79
C HIS A 66 -4.69 -9.22 -9.28
N ALA A 67 -4.05 -10.36 -9.03
CA ALA A 67 -4.47 -11.65 -9.58
C ALA A 67 -5.70 -12.24 -8.89
N ARG A 68 -5.88 -12.01 -7.58
CA ARG A 68 -6.92 -12.70 -6.80
C ARG A 68 -8.16 -11.86 -6.49
N GLY A 69 -8.19 -10.58 -6.86
CA GLY A 69 -9.29 -9.70 -6.45
C GLY A 69 -9.56 -9.77 -4.94
N LEU A 70 -8.51 -10.04 -4.13
CA LEU A 70 -8.59 -10.08 -2.68
C LEU A 70 -8.93 -8.67 -2.20
N ALA A 71 -10.22 -8.39 -2.22
CA ALA A 71 -10.80 -7.13 -1.81
C ALA A 71 -10.41 -6.90 -0.36
N GLN A 72 -9.67 -5.81 -0.13
CA GLN A 72 -9.81 -4.73 0.88
C GLN A 72 -10.22 -5.08 2.34
N ALA A 73 -10.91 -6.19 2.62
CA ALA A 73 -11.42 -6.60 3.93
C ALA A 73 -10.38 -7.21 4.87
N ALA A 74 -9.26 -7.75 4.37
CA ALA A 74 -8.27 -8.44 5.21
C ALA A 74 -7.13 -7.53 5.73
N MET A 75 -7.10 -6.25 5.34
CA MET A 75 -6.07 -5.30 5.77
C MET A 75 -6.60 -4.29 6.77
N GLY A 76 -7.19 -4.85 7.84
CA GLY A 76 -7.54 -4.14 9.06
C GLY A 76 -6.35 -3.38 9.65
N ALA A 77 -6.68 -2.38 10.46
CA ALA A 77 -5.84 -1.33 11.04
C ALA A 77 -4.37 -1.69 11.27
N PRO A 78 -3.42 -0.72 11.12
CA PRO A 78 -2.03 -0.96 11.44
C PRO A 78 -1.94 -1.52 12.86
N ALA A 79 -1.45 -2.75 13.00
CA ALA A 79 -1.18 -3.32 14.30
C ALA A 79 -0.17 -2.41 15.00
N ALA A 80 -0.64 -1.66 15.98
CA ALA A 80 0.20 -0.98 16.96
C ALA A 80 0.99 -2.08 17.67
N ARG A 81 2.19 -2.36 17.18
CA ARG A 81 3.11 -3.26 17.88
C ARG A 81 3.72 -2.47 19.02
N GLY A 82 3.18 -2.67 20.22
CA GLY A 82 3.91 -2.45 21.46
C GLY A 82 5.25 -3.18 21.39
N SER A 83 6.29 -2.48 21.83
CA SER A 83 7.62 -3.04 22.12
C SER A 83 7.71 -3.24 23.64
N PRO A 84 8.57 -4.17 24.12
CA PRO A 84 8.53 -4.69 25.49
C PRO A 84 8.68 -3.62 26.58
#